data_AF-A0A0K2GYW6-F1
#
_entry.id   AF-A0A0K2GYW6-F1
#
_cell.length_a   1.000
_cell.length_b   1.000
_cell.length_c   1.000
_cell.angle_alpha   90.00
_cell.angle_beta   90.00
_cell.angle_gamma   90.00
#
_symmetry.space_group_name_H-M   'P 1'
#
loop_
_entity.id
_entity.type
_entity.pdbx_description
1 polymer ?
#
loop_
_entity_poly.entity_id
_entity_poly.type
_entity_poly.pdbx_seq_one_letter_code
_entity_poly.pdbx_strand_id
1 'polypeptide(L)'
;MTSTQNTSDANPTTYHSEMKVPGGKLVIADVSTHGDTISLLSVSGDFFLEPDEAYDIINDSLLSAPASDDAEHLQARLDAALKVFEDRDGHKVKLHGFDTHVIAQVIRRALTQAVDFTDLTWEIIQPGVLPTVMNVALDEVLLDQVNSGQRGPTLRFWDWEDRATVIGSYQSYVNELEPSGVEKHNVQVVRCISDDGKIGGAAQKCRGNTVLHHVTMSYDIDADKMMEVLRIGKEKIADKGLRSAKKRVDPLRRQTGASRAEVIDTMKRTFANRYGATEAQLSDDDFAAS
;
A
#
# COMPACT_ATOMS: atom_id res chain seq x y z
N MET A 1 48.96 -12.31 28.70
CA MET A 1 47.77 -12.95 29.30
C MET A 1 46.63 -11.97 29.10
N THR A 2 45.96 -12.04 27.94
CA THR A 2 44.58 -12.55 27.77
C THR A 2 43.58 -11.73 28.58
N SER A 3 42.80 -10.86 27.90
CA SER A 3 41.37 -11.03 27.61
C SER A 3 40.50 -10.84 28.87
N THR A 4 39.38 -10.13 28.84
CA THR A 4 38.37 -10.20 27.79
C THR A 4 37.55 -8.91 27.77
N GLN A 5 37.25 -8.46 26.55
CA GLN A 5 36.25 -7.45 26.26
C GLN A 5 34.90 -7.88 26.84
N ASN A 6 34.22 -6.91 27.45
CA ASN A 6 32.84 -7.01 27.89
C ASN A 6 31.96 -6.88 26.63
N THR A 7 31.71 -7.98 25.93
CA THR A 7 30.68 -8.03 24.87
C THR A 7 29.32 -8.16 25.54
N SER A 8 28.43 -7.23 25.22
CA SER A 8 27.07 -7.13 25.71
C SER A 8 26.26 -8.41 25.49
N ASP A 9 25.84 -9.06 26.57
CA ASP A 9 24.70 -10.00 26.59
C ASP A 9 23.41 -9.19 26.41
N ALA A 10 23.14 -8.76 25.18
CA ALA A 10 21.82 -8.26 24.84
C ALA A 10 20.90 -9.48 24.71
N ASN A 11 19.86 -9.57 25.55
CA ASN A 11 18.87 -10.64 25.41
C ASN A 11 18.31 -10.64 23.97
N PRO A 12 18.17 -11.82 23.35
CA PRO A 12 17.64 -11.91 21.99
C PRO A 12 16.23 -11.31 21.95
N THR A 13 15.97 -10.48 20.94
CA THR A 13 14.64 -9.91 20.71
C THR A 13 13.88 -10.80 19.75
N THR A 14 12.69 -11.25 20.14
CA THR A 14 11.86 -12.15 19.33
C THR A 14 10.72 -11.39 18.66
N TYR A 15 10.50 -11.71 17.40
CA TYR A 15 9.49 -11.16 16.51
C TYR A 15 8.62 -12.29 15.96
N HIS A 16 7.35 -11.99 15.72
CA HIS A 16 6.37 -12.93 15.21
C HIS A 16 5.58 -12.27 14.09
N SER A 17 5.33 -13.01 13.00
CA SER A 17 4.38 -12.60 11.97
C SER A 17 3.72 -13.83 11.37
N GLU A 18 2.46 -13.68 10.97
CA GLU A 18 1.72 -14.66 10.18
C GLU A 18 1.16 -14.04 8.90
N MET A 19 0.96 -14.86 7.87
CA MET A 19 0.39 -14.44 6.59
C MET A 19 -0.45 -15.56 5.99
N LYS A 20 -1.66 -15.21 5.53
CA LYS A 20 -2.51 -16.10 4.72
C LYS A 20 -2.25 -15.87 3.24
N VAL A 21 -1.78 -16.89 2.53
CA VAL A 21 -1.55 -16.83 1.08
C VAL A 21 -2.81 -17.10 0.27
N PRO A 22 -2.91 -16.59 -0.98
CA PRO A 22 -3.99 -16.95 -1.90
C PRO A 22 -4.11 -18.47 -2.07
N GLY A 23 -5.29 -19.02 -1.78
CA GLY A 23 -5.51 -20.48 -1.69
C GLY A 23 -5.68 -21.00 -0.27
N GLY A 24 -5.54 -20.15 0.76
CA GLY A 24 -5.98 -20.41 2.13
C GLY A 24 -4.91 -20.96 3.09
N LYS A 25 -3.69 -21.21 2.62
CA LYS A 25 -2.60 -21.70 3.49
C LYS A 25 -2.08 -20.57 4.39
N LEU A 26 -1.67 -20.94 5.60
CA LEU A 26 -1.08 -20.04 6.59
C LEU A 26 0.42 -20.27 6.66
N VAL A 27 1.21 -19.21 6.67
CA VAL A 27 2.65 -19.23 6.92
C VAL A 27 2.95 -18.33 8.12
N ILE A 28 3.72 -18.83 9.07
CA ILE A 28 4.10 -18.19 10.32
C ILE A 28 5.63 -18.15 10.38
N ALA A 29 6.20 -17.02 10.78
CA ALA A 29 7.62 -16.89 11.06
C ALA A 29 7.84 -16.32 12.46
N ASP A 30 8.60 -17.06 13.26
CA ASP A 30 9.17 -16.61 14.52
C ASP A 30 10.66 -16.34 14.31
N VAL A 31 11.09 -15.10 14.53
CA VAL A 31 12.45 -14.65 14.26
C VAL A 31 13.03 -14.06 15.53
N SER A 32 14.21 -14.50 15.96
CA SER A 32 14.95 -13.82 17.03
C SER A 32 16.20 -13.14 16.49
N THR A 33 16.53 -11.98 17.01
CA THR A 33 17.74 -11.24 16.68
C THR A 33 18.63 -11.08 17.89
N HIS A 34 19.94 -11.08 17.65
CA HIS A 34 20.96 -10.64 18.60
C HIS A 34 21.71 -9.48 17.96
N GLY A 35 21.47 -8.26 18.45
CA GLY A 35 21.89 -7.03 17.78
C GLY A 35 21.21 -6.91 16.40
N ASP A 36 22.01 -6.66 15.37
CA ASP A 36 21.53 -6.40 14.01
C ASP A 36 21.43 -7.66 13.15
N THR A 37 21.56 -8.86 13.74
CA THR A 37 21.58 -10.13 13.02
C THR A 37 20.56 -11.12 13.53
N ILE A 38 20.01 -11.94 12.63
CA ILE A 38 19.09 -13.03 12.95
C ILE A 38 19.87 -14.12 13.67
N SER A 39 19.43 -14.47 14.88
CA SER A 39 20.02 -15.51 15.73
C SER A 39 19.21 -16.80 15.75
N LEU A 40 17.91 -16.74 15.42
CA LEU A 40 17.04 -17.90 15.31
C LEU A 40 15.91 -17.61 14.31
N LEU A 41 15.52 -18.62 13.54
CA LEU A 41 14.35 -18.60 12.67
C LEU A 41 13.58 -19.90 12.84
N SER A 42 12.26 -19.80 12.92
CA SER A 42 11.34 -20.92 12.84
C SER A 42 10.20 -20.57 11.91
N VAL A 43 10.11 -21.25 10.77
CA VAL A 43 9.00 -21.12 9.83
C VAL A 43 8.04 -22.30 10.02
N SER A 44 6.75 -21.99 10.24
CA SER A 44 5.70 -22.99 10.46
C SER A 44 4.40 -22.60 9.76
N GLY A 45 3.40 -23.50 9.68
CA GLY A 45 2.11 -23.18 9.06
C GLY A 45 1.32 -24.38 8.57
N ASP A 46 0.29 -24.10 7.75
CA ASP A 46 -0.55 -25.11 7.10
C ASP A 46 -0.06 -25.38 5.67
N PHE A 47 1.14 -25.93 5.57
CA PHE A 47 1.78 -26.26 4.30
C PHE A 47 2.63 -27.52 4.37
N PHE A 48 3.00 -28.04 3.21
CA PHE A 48 3.81 -29.24 3.06
C PHE A 48 5.05 -28.92 2.25
N LEU A 49 6.16 -29.55 2.63
CA LEU A 49 7.46 -29.44 1.99
C LEU A 49 7.99 -30.86 1.76
N GLU A 50 8.50 -31.12 0.56
CA GLU A 50 9.17 -32.38 0.24
C GLU A 50 10.56 -32.10 -0.36
N PRO A 51 11.64 -32.69 0.18
CA PRO A 51 11.67 -33.54 1.37
C PRO A 51 11.59 -32.71 2.66
N ASP A 52 11.26 -33.32 3.80
CA ASP A 52 11.02 -32.62 5.07
C ASP A 52 12.29 -32.02 5.69
N GLU A 53 13.48 -32.54 5.36
CA GLU A 53 14.75 -31.97 5.82
C GLU A 53 14.99 -30.54 5.29
N ALA A 54 14.27 -30.12 4.25
CA ALA A 54 14.35 -28.75 3.75
C ALA A 54 13.82 -27.71 4.76
N TYR A 55 13.05 -28.10 5.78
CA TYR A 55 12.66 -27.21 6.89
C TYR A 55 13.88 -26.68 7.65
N ASP A 56 14.82 -27.57 7.99
CA ASP A 56 16.03 -27.20 8.73
C ASP A 56 16.91 -26.29 7.87
N ILE A 57 17.02 -26.56 6.57
CA ILE A 57 17.76 -25.72 5.63
C ILE A 57 17.18 -24.31 5.57
N ILE A 58 15.85 -24.17 5.52
CA ILE A 58 15.17 -22.86 5.53
C ILE A 58 15.51 -22.10 6.81
N ASN A 59 15.36 -22.74 7.97
CA ASN A 59 15.62 -22.12 9.28
C ASN A 59 17.09 -21.70 9.44
N ASP A 60 18.04 -22.54 8.99
CA ASP A 60 19.47 -22.28 9.11
C ASP A 60 19.99 -21.25 8.10
N SER A 61 19.33 -21.13 6.93
CA SER A 61 19.80 -20.30 5.81
C SER A 61 19.93 -18.80 6.12
N LEU A 62 19.19 -18.32 7.13
CA LEU A 62 19.14 -16.92 7.51
C LEU A 62 19.84 -16.63 8.84
N LEU A 63 20.46 -17.63 9.47
CA LEU A 63 21.27 -17.40 10.67
C LEU A 63 22.44 -16.47 10.35
N SER A 64 22.67 -15.48 11.21
CA SER A 64 23.64 -14.38 11.04
C SER A 64 23.34 -13.42 9.88
N ALA A 65 22.21 -13.56 9.17
CA ALA A 65 21.81 -12.57 8.17
C ALA A 65 21.44 -11.24 8.86
N PRO A 66 21.70 -10.08 8.23
CA PRO A 66 21.29 -8.80 8.76
C PRO A 66 19.76 -8.72 8.92
N ALA A 67 19.28 -8.28 10.08
CA ALA A 67 17.86 -8.04 10.34
C ALA A 67 17.30 -6.89 9.48
N SER A 68 18.18 -6.06 8.91
CA SER A 68 17.85 -4.98 7.99
C SER A 68 17.61 -5.43 6.55
N ASP A 69 17.97 -6.67 6.17
CA ASP A 69 17.79 -7.18 4.80
C ASP A 69 16.31 -7.05 4.39
N ASP A 70 16.08 -6.65 3.13
CA ASP A 70 14.74 -6.61 2.53
C ASP A 70 14.29 -8.02 2.07
N ALA A 71 13.04 -8.13 1.62
CA ALA A 71 12.48 -9.40 1.20
C ALA A 71 13.23 -10.04 0.01
N GLU A 72 13.84 -9.25 -0.87
CA GLU A 72 14.57 -9.77 -2.04
C GLU A 72 15.89 -10.41 -1.61
N HIS A 73 16.64 -9.76 -0.72
CA HIS A 73 17.88 -10.32 -0.16
C HIS A 73 17.61 -11.57 0.68
N LEU A 74 16.56 -11.55 1.50
CA LEU A 74 16.14 -12.72 2.29
C LEU A 74 15.73 -13.90 1.39
N GLN A 75 14.96 -13.64 0.33
CA GLN A 75 14.58 -14.65 -0.65
C GLN A 75 15.80 -15.24 -1.36
N ALA A 76 16.75 -14.42 -1.79
CA ALA A 76 17.95 -14.88 -2.48
C ALA A 76 18.80 -15.83 -1.61
N ARG A 77 18.87 -15.57 -0.29
CA ARG A 77 19.57 -16.47 0.67
C ARG A 77 18.86 -17.81 0.80
N LEU A 78 17.53 -17.81 0.93
CA LEU A 78 16.71 -19.01 0.97
C LEU A 78 16.88 -19.85 -0.30
N ASP A 79 16.76 -19.22 -1.47
CA ASP A 79 16.93 -19.87 -2.77
C ASP A 79 18.33 -20.48 -2.93
N ALA A 80 19.37 -19.76 -2.50
CA ALA A 80 20.74 -20.26 -2.54
C ALA A 80 20.95 -21.47 -1.62
N ALA A 81 20.41 -21.44 -0.40
CA ALA A 81 20.54 -22.54 0.55
C ALA A 81 19.80 -23.80 0.07
N LEU A 82 18.56 -23.64 -0.42
CA LEU A 82 17.80 -24.76 -0.98
C LEU A 82 18.49 -25.35 -2.22
N LYS A 83 19.05 -24.51 -3.09
CA LYS A 83 19.81 -25.01 -4.26
C LYS A 83 21.02 -25.84 -3.85
N VAL A 84 21.79 -25.40 -2.84
CA VAL A 84 22.93 -26.17 -2.32
C VAL A 84 22.48 -27.53 -1.77
N PHE A 85 21.33 -27.58 -1.10
CA PHE A 85 20.72 -28.82 -0.64
C PHE A 85 20.31 -29.74 -1.80
N GLU A 86 19.61 -29.21 -2.81
CA GLU A 86 19.20 -29.96 -4.01
C GLU A 86 20.42 -30.54 -4.76
N ASP A 87 21.49 -29.75 -4.89
CA ASP A 87 22.73 -30.16 -5.58
C ASP A 87 23.47 -31.26 -4.79
N ARG A 88 23.38 -31.27 -3.45
CA ARG A 88 24.01 -32.27 -2.57
C ARG A 88 23.24 -33.59 -2.55
N ASP A 89 21.92 -33.52 -2.33
CA ASP A 89 21.09 -34.69 -2.01
C ASP A 89 20.34 -35.23 -3.24
N GLY A 90 20.37 -34.50 -4.38
CA GLY A 90 19.79 -34.94 -5.65
C GLY A 90 18.26 -34.93 -5.70
N HIS A 91 17.61 -34.45 -4.64
CA HIS A 91 16.16 -34.31 -4.54
C HIS A 91 15.77 -32.84 -4.69
N LYS A 92 14.86 -32.56 -5.63
CA LYS A 92 14.29 -31.21 -5.77
C LYS A 92 13.31 -30.92 -4.65
N VAL A 93 13.45 -29.75 -4.06
CA VAL A 93 12.59 -29.24 -3.01
C VAL A 93 11.28 -28.77 -3.64
N LYS A 94 10.15 -29.25 -3.11
CA LYS A 94 8.81 -28.86 -3.52
C LYS A 94 8.10 -28.16 -2.39
N LEU A 95 7.88 -26.86 -2.56
CA LEU A 95 7.08 -26.04 -1.65
C LEU A 95 5.62 -26.09 -2.12
N HIS A 96 4.76 -26.75 -1.35
CA HIS A 96 3.36 -26.88 -1.72
C HIS A 96 2.54 -25.72 -1.17
N GLY A 97 2.15 -24.80 -2.06
CA GLY A 97 1.22 -23.70 -1.79
C GLY A 97 1.84 -22.46 -1.15
N PHE A 98 3.16 -22.34 -1.21
CA PHE A 98 3.93 -21.12 -0.99
C PHE A 98 5.27 -21.26 -1.72
N ASP A 99 6.06 -20.19 -1.77
CA ASP A 99 7.42 -20.17 -2.31
C ASP A 99 8.35 -19.41 -1.34
N THR A 100 9.64 -19.36 -1.66
CA THR A 100 10.64 -18.63 -0.86
C THR A 100 10.35 -17.13 -0.78
N HIS A 101 9.65 -16.56 -1.77
CA HIS A 101 9.20 -15.18 -1.75
C HIS A 101 8.22 -14.93 -0.59
N VAL A 102 7.21 -15.79 -0.43
CA VAL A 102 6.27 -15.69 0.69
C VAL A 102 7.01 -15.80 2.02
N ILE A 103 7.91 -16.77 2.21
CA ILE A 103 8.68 -16.92 3.45
C ILE A 103 9.45 -15.63 3.76
N ALA A 104 10.17 -15.10 2.77
CA ALA A 104 10.94 -13.87 2.93
C ALA A 104 10.05 -12.67 3.28
N GLN A 105 8.84 -12.58 2.72
CA GLN A 105 7.87 -11.56 3.10
C GLN A 105 7.40 -11.70 4.55
N VAL A 106 7.07 -12.91 5.02
CA VAL A 106 6.63 -13.11 6.42
C VAL A 106 7.75 -12.80 7.41
N ILE A 107 8.99 -13.23 7.11
CA ILE A 107 10.17 -12.92 7.93
C ILE A 107 10.43 -11.42 7.95
N ARG A 108 10.40 -10.76 6.78
CA ARG A 108 10.60 -9.31 6.70
C ARG A 108 9.55 -8.59 7.52
N ARG A 109 8.29 -9.00 7.44
CA ARG A 109 7.19 -8.43 8.22
C ARG A 109 7.39 -8.60 9.72
N ALA A 110 7.86 -9.78 10.17
CA ALA A 110 8.21 -9.99 11.58
C ALA A 110 9.29 -9.01 12.03
N LEU A 111 10.39 -8.92 11.27
CA LEU A 111 11.54 -8.06 11.57
C LEU A 111 11.20 -6.55 11.54
N THR A 112 10.31 -6.12 10.64
CA THR A 112 9.87 -4.71 10.58
C THR A 112 8.68 -4.42 11.48
N GLN A 113 8.10 -5.43 12.13
CA GLN A 113 6.82 -5.34 12.82
C GLN A 113 5.74 -4.70 11.94
N ALA A 114 5.75 -5.06 10.65
CA ALA A 114 4.80 -4.50 9.68
C ALA A 114 3.38 -4.94 10.01
N VAL A 115 2.51 -3.96 10.24
CA VAL A 115 1.09 -4.15 10.51
C VAL A 115 0.33 -4.50 9.23
N ASP A 116 -0.55 -5.51 9.31
CA ASP A 116 -1.54 -5.78 8.28
C ASP A 116 -2.73 -4.81 8.37
N PHE A 117 -3.51 -4.72 7.29
CA PHE A 117 -4.81 -4.06 7.36
C PHE A 117 -5.72 -4.72 8.40
N THR A 118 -5.62 -6.04 8.60
CA THR A 118 -6.41 -6.74 9.62
C THR A 118 -5.98 -6.45 11.06
N ASP A 119 -4.77 -5.93 11.27
CA ASP A 119 -4.24 -5.63 12.61
C ASP A 119 -4.68 -4.24 13.09
N LEU A 120 -5.30 -3.45 12.20
CA LEU A 120 -5.69 -2.08 12.43
C LEU A 120 -7.19 -1.96 12.71
N THR A 121 -7.53 -1.08 13.65
CA THR A 121 -8.93 -0.67 13.87
C THR A 121 -9.27 0.47 12.92
N TRP A 122 -10.06 0.17 11.89
CA TRP A 122 -10.37 1.11 10.82
C TRP A 122 -11.61 1.95 11.10
N GLU A 123 -11.55 3.21 10.70
CA GLU A 123 -12.70 4.10 10.60
C GLU A 123 -13.12 4.31 9.16
N ILE A 124 -14.42 4.47 8.91
CA ILE A 124 -14.98 4.89 7.62
C ILE A 124 -15.61 6.27 7.78
N ILE A 125 -15.16 7.24 6.99
CA ILE A 125 -15.66 8.61 7.00
C ILE A 125 -16.25 8.97 5.63
N GLN A 126 -17.46 9.51 5.62
CA GLN A 126 -18.11 10.06 4.43
C GLN A 126 -18.86 11.33 4.82
N PRO A 127 -18.22 12.50 4.78
CA PRO A 127 -18.80 13.75 5.29
C PRO A 127 -19.85 14.36 4.34
N GLY A 128 -20.12 13.70 3.20
CA GLY A 128 -20.94 14.23 2.13
C GLY A 128 -20.15 15.06 1.13
N VAL A 129 -20.84 15.99 0.47
CA VAL A 129 -20.27 16.88 -0.54
C VAL A 129 -19.56 18.04 0.14
N LEU A 130 -18.28 18.22 -0.16
CA LEU A 130 -17.46 19.34 0.31
C LEU A 130 -16.74 20.01 -0.88
N PRO A 131 -16.35 21.30 -0.77
CA PRO A 131 -15.53 21.94 -1.79
C PRO A 131 -14.22 21.17 -2.03
N THR A 132 -13.72 21.13 -3.27
CA THR A 132 -12.50 20.38 -3.60
C THR A 132 -11.30 20.84 -2.76
N VAL A 133 -11.18 22.15 -2.51
CA VAL A 133 -10.13 22.71 -1.66
C VAL A 133 -10.17 22.18 -0.23
N MET A 134 -11.36 22.09 0.37
CA MET A 134 -11.55 21.58 1.73
C MET A 134 -11.19 20.10 1.79
N ASN A 135 -11.62 19.34 0.79
CA ASN A 135 -11.31 17.91 0.78
C ASN A 135 -9.81 17.61 0.70
N VAL A 136 -9.08 18.38 -0.13
CA VAL A 136 -7.63 18.27 -0.28
C VAL A 136 -6.89 18.76 0.96
N ALA A 137 -7.41 19.77 1.66
CA ALA A 137 -6.85 20.20 2.95
C ALA A 137 -7.03 19.13 4.04
N LEU A 138 -8.22 18.53 4.12
CA LEU A 138 -8.52 17.42 5.04
C LEU A 138 -7.61 16.21 4.81
N ASP A 139 -7.10 15.97 3.61
CA ASP A 139 -6.13 14.90 3.36
C ASP A 139 -4.82 15.11 4.16
N GLU A 140 -4.38 16.36 4.34
CA GLU A 140 -3.19 16.70 5.14
C GLU A 140 -3.47 16.58 6.64
N VAL A 141 -4.58 17.19 7.09
CA VAL A 141 -4.99 17.15 8.49
C VAL A 141 -5.16 15.71 8.98
N LEU A 142 -5.89 14.88 8.22
CA LEU A 142 -6.13 13.49 8.60
C LEU A 142 -4.84 12.65 8.55
N LEU A 143 -3.94 12.91 7.59
CA LEU A 143 -2.64 12.24 7.56
C LEU A 143 -1.83 12.55 8.84
N ASP A 144 -1.79 13.81 9.27
CA ASP A 144 -1.07 14.22 10.47
C ASP A 144 -1.73 13.68 11.76
N GLN A 145 -3.07 13.62 11.80
CA GLN A 145 -3.80 13.01 12.91
C GLN A 145 -3.54 11.51 13.03
N VAL A 146 -3.48 10.78 11.92
CA VAL A 146 -3.16 9.35 11.93
C VAL A 146 -1.70 9.14 12.31
N ASN A 147 -0.77 9.93 11.77
CA ASN A 147 0.65 9.83 12.10
C ASN A 147 0.95 10.17 13.57
N SER A 148 0.20 11.10 14.18
CA SER A 148 0.35 11.43 15.60
C SER A 148 -0.41 10.49 16.54
N GLY A 149 -1.27 9.62 16.01
CA GLY A 149 -2.15 8.73 16.79
C GLY A 149 -3.37 9.42 17.38
N GLN A 150 -3.66 10.68 17.02
CA GLN A 150 -4.90 11.37 17.40
C GLN A 150 -6.13 10.70 16.77
N ARG A 151 -5.99 10.16 15.55
CA ARG A 151 -7.01 9.42 14.82
C ARG A 151 -6.49 8.04 14.42
N GLY A 152 -7.37 7.05 14.37
CA GLY A 152 -7.05 5.72 13.84
C GLY A 152 -6.94 5.70 12.31
N PRO A 153 -6.41 4.61 11.72
CA PRO A 153 -6.42 4.40 10.27
C PRO A 153 -7.82 4.59 9.68
N THR A 154 -7.90 5.36 8.59
CA THR A 154 -9.19 5.83 8.06
C THR A 154 -9.34 5.52 6.58
N LEU A 155 -10.48 4.95 6.19
CA LEU A 155 -10.98 4.94 4.82
C LEU A 155 -11.98 6.09 4.65
N ARG A 156 -11.64 7.05 3.78
CA ARG A 156 -12.49 8.22 3.52
C ARG A 156 -13.06 8.18 2.11
N PHE A 157 -14.37 8.35 2.01
CA PHE A 157 -15.06 8.66 0.75
C PHE A 157 -15.40 10.14 0.74
N TRP A 158 -14.98 10.85 -0.29
CA TRP A 158 -15.26 12.27 -0.41
C TRP A 158 -15.80 12.62 -1.80
N ASP A 159 -16.73 13.57 -1.76
CA ASP A 159 -17.51 14.03 -2.88
C ASP A 159 -17.35 15.54 -2.99
N TRP A 160 -17.53 16.05 -4.21
CA TRP A 160 -17.49 17.46 -4.49
C TRP A 160 -18.44 17.80 -5.64
N GLU A 161 -18.88 19.05 -5.71
CA GLU A 161 -19.77 19.56 -6.75
C GLU A 161 -19.12 20.64 -7.63
N ASP A 162 -18.00 21.20 -7.17
CA ASP A 162 -17.24 22.18 -7.93
C ASP A 162 -16.56 21.54 -9.15
N ARG A 163 -16.45 22.32 -10.22
CA ARG A 163 -15.68 21.91 -11.39
C ARG A 163 -14.22 22.09 -11.07
N ALA A 164 -13.55 21.05 -10.60
CA ALA A 164 -12.16 21.14 -10.21
C ALA A 164 -11.30 20.07 -10.88
N THR A 165 -10.01 20.39 -11.01
CA THR A 165 -8.96 19.41 -11.31
C THR A 165 -7.88 19.51 -10.24
N VAL A 166 -7.37 18.36 -9.82
CA VAL A 166 -6.33 18.25 -8.80
C VAL A 166 -5.03 17.84 -9.47
N ILE A 167 -4.01 18.69 -9.32
CA ILE A 167 -2.64 18.42 -9.77
C ILE A 167 -1.71 18.23 -8.56
N GLY A 168 -0.58 17.57 -8.77
CA GLY A 168 0.46 17.42 -7.77
C GLY A 168 1.04 18.76 -7.31
N SER A 169 1.56 18.81 -6.09
CA SER A 169 2.16 20.01 -5.49
C SER A 169 3.21 20.65 -6.42
N TYR A 170 4.15 19.85 -6.96
CA TYR A 170 5.20 20.31 -7.86
C TYR A 170 4.90 20.11 -9.35
N GLN A 171 3.71 19.62 -9.72
CA GLN A 171 3.37 19.48 -11.14
C GLN A 171 3.18 20.85 -11.82
N SER A 172 3.76 20.99 -13.01
CA SER A 172 3.66 22.24 -13.78
C SER A 172 2.25 22.42 -14.34
N TYR A 173 1.60 23.53 -13.97
CA TYR A 173 0.25 23.87 -14.44
C TYR A 173 0.16 23.82 -15.97
N VAL A 174 1.10 24.47 -16.66
CA VAL A 174 1.09 24.58 -18.13
C VAL A 174 1.48 23.28 -18.83
N ASN A 175 2.07 22.32 -18.13
CA ASN A 175 2.39 21.01 -18.70
C ASN A 175 1.22 20.03 -18.54
N GLU A 176 0.45 20.16 -17.46
CA GLU A 176 -0.66 19.26 -17.14
C GLU A 176 -2.01 19.73 -17.70
N LEU A 177 -2.21 21.05 -17.83
CA LEU A 177 -3.50 21.65 -18.14
C LEU A 177 -3.43 22.57 -19.35
N GLU A 178 -4.53 22.60 -20.10
CA GLU A 178 -4.75 23.54 -21.19
C GLU A 178 -5.48 24.78 -20.65
N PRO A 179 -4.80 25.95 -20.54
CA PRO A 179 -5.38 27.13 -19.88
C PRO A 179 -6.70 27.57 -20.52
N SER A 180 -6.81 27.46 -21.85
CA SER A 180 -8.02 27.83 -22.58
C SER A 180 -9.21 26.91 -22.24
N GLY A 181 -8.97 25.62 -22.02
CA GLY A 181 -10.00 24.67 -21.58
C GLY A 181 -10.40 24.89 -20.12
N VAL A 182 -9.43 25.18 -19.25
CA VAL A 182 -9.68 25.53 -17.84
C VAL A 182 -10.62 26.73 -17.74
N GLU A 183 -10.31 27.81 -18.48
CA GLU A 183 -11.13 29.02 -18.51
C GLU A 183 -12.52 28.75 -19.12
N LYS A 184 -12.57 28.09 -20.29
CA LYS A 184 -13.82 27.78 -20.99
C LYS A 184 -14.81 27.00 -20.13
N HIS A 185 -14.34 26.05 -19.34
CA HIS A 185 -15.19 25.19 -18.51
C HIS A 185 -15.36 25.67 -17.08
N ASN A 186 -14.73 26.80 -16.71
CA ASN A 186 -14.67 27.35 -15.37
C ASN A 186 -14.16 26.30 -14.36
N VAL A 187 -12.99 25.72 -14.66
CA VAL A 187 -12.37 24.68 -13.83
C VAL A 187 -11.46 25.32 -12.79
N GLN A 188 -11.70 25.04 -11.51
CA GLN A 188 -10.79 25.37 -10.43
C GLN A 188 -9.60 24.41 -10.43
N VAL A 189 -8.38 24.93 -10.28
CA VAL A 189 -7.18 24.10 -10.19
C VAL A 189 -6.70 24.07 -8.75
N VAL A 190 -6.70 22.88 -8.16
CA VAL A 190 -6.31 22.63 -6.77
C VAL A 190 -5.02 21.79 -6.75
N ARG A 191 -4.13 22.05 -5.80
CA ARG A 191 -2.88 21.29 -5.63
C ARG A 191 -2.99 20.37 -4.44
N CYS A 192 -2.66 19.08 -4.60
CA CYS A 192 -2.59 18.14 -3.48
C CYS A 192 -1.20 18.07 -2.86
N ILE A 193 -1.12 17.46 -1.68
CA ILE A 193 0.09 17.40 -0.83
C ILE A 193 1.16 16.39 -1.27
N SER A 194 0.89 15.60 -2.31
CA SER A 194 1.85 14.62 -2.86
C SER A 194 3.05 15.35 -3.49
N ASP A 195 4.26 15.04 -3.03
CA ASP A 195 5.51 15.64 -3.54
C ASP A 195 5.86 15.12 -4.94
N ASP A 196 5.71 13.81 -5.17
CA ASP A 196 6.01 13.21 -6.47
C ASP A 196 4.89 13.41 -7.50
N GLY A 197 3.84 14.11 -7.09
CA GLY A 197 2.69 14.48 -7.91
C GLY A 197 1.60 13.41 -8.00
N LYS A 198 0.67 13.59 -8.95
CA LYS A 198 -0.43 12.67 -9.18
C LYS A 198 -0.06 11.63 -10.24
N ILE A 199 -0.18 10.34 -9.90
CA ILE A 199 0.09 9.20 -10.77
C ILE A 199 -1.25 8.61 -11.21
N GLY A 200 -1.68 8.93 -12.44
CA GLY A 200 -2.75 8.17 -13.11
C GLY A 200 -4.10 8.11 -12.35
N GLY A 201 -4.52 9.20 -11.71
CA GLY A 201 -5.76 9.24 -10.92
C GLY A 201 -5.54 9.04 -9.41
N ALA A 202 -4.33 8.64 -8.99
CA ALA A 202 -3.96 8.44 -7.59
C ALA A 202 -2.85 9.41 -7.17
N ALA A 203 -2.70 9.65 -5.88
CA ALA A 203 -1.53 10.29 -5.31
C ALA A 203 -1.25 9.69 -3.93
N GLN A 204 0.02 9.75 -3.52
CA GLN A 204 0.47 9.15 -2.28
C GLN A 204 1.37 10.12 -1.52
N LYS A 205 1.23 10.15 -0.20
CA LYS A 205 2.10 10.90 0.70
C LYS A 205 2.44 10.05 1.90
N CYS A 206 3.73 9.99 2.24
CA CYS A 206 4.21 9.31 3.44
C CYS A 206 4.59 10.35 4.51
N ARG A 207 4.21 10.09 5.75
CA ARG A 207 4.60 10.84 6.95
C ARG A 207 4.90 9.83 8.05
N GLY A 208 6.15 9.79 8.53
CA GLY A 208 6.56 8.78 9.50
C GLY A 208 6.25 7.36 9.01
N ASN A 209 5.51 6.60 9.83
CA ASN A 209 5.05 5.25 9.51
C ASN A 209 3.63 5.23 8.90
N THR A 210 3.10 6.40 8.51
CA THR A 210 1.76 6.56 7.95
C THR A 210 1.81 6.90 6.47
N VAL A 211 0.90 6.30 5.71
CA VAL A 211 0.74 6.56 4.28
C VAL A 211 -0.68 7.03 4.02
N LEU A 212 -0.81 8.20 3.41
CA LEU A 212 -2.03 8.61 2.72
C LEU A 212 -1.94 8.11 1.27
N HIS A 213 -2.91 7.31 0.87
CA HIS A 213 -3.10 6.92 -0.52
C HIS A 213 -4.52 7.32 -0.94
N HIS A 214 -4.64 8.32 -1.82
CA HIS A 214 -5.94 8.70 -2.38
C HIS A 214 -6.05 8.26 -3.85
N VAL A 215 -7.27 7.97 -4.27
CA VAL A 215 -7.57 7.58 -5.64
C VAL A 215 -8.85 8.27 -6.11
N THR A 216 -8.88 8.66 -7.38
CA THR A 216 -10.09 9.11 -8.04
C THR A 216 -10.72 7.94 -8.80
N MET A 217 -11.99 7.65 -8.52
CA MET A 217 -12.78 6.68 -9.28
C MET A 217 -13.78 7.41 -10.17
N SER A 218 -13.63 7.29 -11.49
CA SER A 218 -14.52 7.94 -12.45
C SER A 218 -15.90 7.27 -12.44
N TYR A 219 -16.84 7.86 -11.70
CA TYR A 219 -18.22 7.38 -11.65
C TYR A 219 -19.02 7.74 -12.90
N ASP A 220 -18.94 9.01 -13.32
CA ASP A 220 -19.50 9.55 -14.55
C ASP A 220 -18.54 10.64 -15.05
N ILE A 221 -18.19 10.66 -16.34
CA ILE A 221 -17.19 11.57 -16.87
C ILE A 221 -17.55 12.09 -18.27
N ASP A 222 -17.39 13.40 -18.46
CA ASP A 222 -17.42 14.02 -19.78
C ASP A 222 -16.01 13.97 -20.39
N ALA A 223 -15.76 12.93 -21.18
CA ALA A 223 -14.45 12.72 -21.80
C ALA A 223 -14.07 13.83 -22.79
N ASP A 224 -15.04 14.53 -23.38
CA ASP A 224 -14.75 15.64 -24.30
C ASP A 224 -14.23 16.85 -23.53
N LYS A 225 -14.94 17.26 -22.46
CA LYS A 225 -14.47 18.34 -21.57
C LYS A 225 -13.12 18.01 -20.95
N MET A 226 -12.93 16.78 -20.48
CA MET A 226 -11.65 16.35 -19.90
C MET A 226 -10.49 16.54 -20.87
N MET A 227 -10.68 16.20 -22.15
CA MET A 227 -9.64 16.34 -23.19
C MET A 227 -9.37 17.79 -23.59
N GLU A 228 -10.34 18.69 -23.37
CA GLU A 228 -10.13 20.13 -23.57
C GLU A 228 -9.38 20.75 -22.39
N VAL A 229 -9.48 20.19 -21.18
CA VAL A 229 -8.86 20.70 -19.95
C VAL A 229 -7.46 20.11 -19.71
N LEU A 230 -7.25 18.81 -19.99
CA LEU A 230 -5.99 18.13 -19.73
C LEU A 230 -5.03 18.20 -20.93
N ARG A 231 -3.77 18.56 -20.68
CA ARG A 231 -2.70 18.39 -21.66
C ARG A 231 -2.17 16.96 -21.59
N ILE A 232 -2.49 16.17 -22.61
CA ILE A 232 -1.89 14.85 -22.77
C ILE A 232 -0.54 15.01 -23.47
N GLY A 233 0.54 14.66 -22.76
CA GLY A 233 1.89 14.71 -23.31
C GLY A 233 2.03 13.93 -24.63
N LYS A 234 2.86 14.45 -25.55
CA LYS A 234 3.08 13.87 -26.89
C LYS A 234 3.47 12.39 -26.85
N GLU A 235 4.24 11.97 -25.84
CA GLU A 235 4.63 10.57 -25.64
C GLU A 235 3.42 9.65 -25.38
N LYS A 236 2.49 10.09 -24.51
CA LYS A 236 1.24 9.35 -24.26
C LYS A 236 0.34 9.33 -25.50
N ILE A 237 0.39 10.37 -26.34
CA ILE A 237 -0.34 10.40 -27.62
C ILE A 237 0.31 9.49 -28.67
N ALA A 238 1.64 9.42 -28.72
CA ALA A 238 2.38 8.58 -29.67
C ALA A 238 2.20 7.08 -29.37
N ASP A 239 2.17 6.70 -28.10
CA ASP A 239 2.02 5.32 -27.65
C ASP A 239 0.55 4.82 -27.76
N LYS A 240 -0.42 5.73 -27.59
CA LYS A 240 -1.82 5.34 -27.35
C LYS A 240 -2.86 6.00 -28.28
N GLY A 241 -2.57 7.13 -28.90
CA GLY A 241 -3.47 7.85 -29.81
C GLY A 241 -4.67 8.52 -29.11
N LEU A 242 -5.08 9.71 -29.60
CA LEU A 242 -6.13 10.55 -28.99
C LEU A 242 -7.51 9.85 -28.92
N ARG A 243 -7.85 9.04 -29.92
CA ARG A 243 -9.11 8.26 -29.98
C ARG A 243 -9.16 7.14 -28.94
N SER A 244 -8.02 6.57 -28.53
CA SER A 244 -8.00 5.52 -27.51
C SER A 244 -8.13 6.08 -26.10
N ALA A 245 -7.67 7.31 -25.85
CA ALA A 245 -7.79 7.97 -24.56
C ALA A 245 -9.27 8.14 -24.15
N LYS A 246 -10.14 8.60 -25.08
CA LYS A 246 -11.59 8.72 -24.83
C LYS A 246 -12.27 7.36 -24.56
N LYS A 247 -11.82 6.28 -25.20
CA LYS A 247 -12.43 4.94 -25.06
C LYS A 247 -12.01 4.20 -23.79
N ARG A 248 -10.93 4.64 -23.11
CA ARG A 248 -10.36 3.94 -21.94
C ARG A 248 -10.85 4.45 -20.59
N VAL A 249 -11.43 5.65 -20.53
CA VAL A 249 -12.12 6.10 -19.31
C VAL A 249 -13.56 5.62 -19.40
N ASP A 250 -13.77 4.34 -19.10
CA ASP A 250 -15.10 3.74 -19.04
C ASP A 250 -15.65 3.90 -17.61
N PRO A 251 -16.68 4.74 -17.41
CA PRO A 251 -17.13 5.11 -16.07
C PRO A 251 -17.84 3.96 -15.35
N LEU A 252 -17.72 3.93 -14.02
CA LEU A 252 -18.34 2.89 -13.19
C LEU A 252 -19.85 2.78 -13.41
N ARG A 253 -20.54 3.90 -13.62
CA ARG A 253 -21.97 3.91 -13.90
C ARG A 253 -22.33 3.07 -15.13
N ARG A 254 -21.50 3.10 -16.18
CA ARG A 254 -21.74 2.34 -17.41
C ARG A 254 -21.47 0.85 -17.25
N GLN A 255 -20.44 0.48 -16.47
CA GLN A 255 -20.10 -0.92 -16.24
C GLN A 255 -21.02 -1.62 -15.24
N THR A 256 -21.42 -0.90 -14.18
CA THR A 256 -22.19 -1.47 -13.07
C THR A 256 -23.69 -1.25 -13.22
N GLY A 257 -24.12 -0.17 -13.89
CA GLY A 257 -25.51 0.28 -13.89
C GLY A 257 -26.00 0.82 -12.54
N ALA A 258 -25.18 0.75 -11.49
CA ALA A 258 -25.52 1.18 -10.14
C ALA A 258 -25.36 2.69 -9.98
N SER A 259 -26.14 3.25 -9.06
CA SER A 259 -25.97 4.61 -8.60
C SER A 259 -24.66 4.78 -7.82
N ARG A 260 -24.19 6.02 -7.72
CA ARG A 260 -22.96 6.35 -6.99
C ARG A 260 -23.05 5.97 -5.51
N ALA A 261 -24.22 6.21 -4.91
CA ALA A 261 -24.50 5.84 -3.53
C ALA A 261 -24.40 4.32 -3.34
N GLU A 262 -25.02 3.52 -4.22
CA GLU A 262 -24.95 2.05 -4.15
C GLU A 262 -23.52 1.51 -4.28
N VAL A 263 -22.69 2.13 -5.13
CA VAL A 263 -21.27 1.78 -5.27
C VAL A 263 -20.52 2.06 -3.97
N ILE A 264 -20.66 3.28 -3.42
CA ILE A 264 -19.99 3.68 -2.17
C ILE A 264 -20.45 2.78 -1.02
N ASP A 265 -21.76 2.56 -0.86
CA ASP A 265 -22.30 1.70 0.20
C ASP A 265 -21.80 0.25 0.09
N THR A 266 -21.66 -0.26 -1.13
CA THR A 266 -21.09 -1.59 -1.37
C THR A 266 -19.62 -1.64 -1.00
N MET A 267 -18.84 -0.62 -1.31
CA MET A 267 -17.42 -0.52 -0.91
C MET A 267 -17.29 -0.42 0.61
N LYS A 268 -18.06 0.47 1.27
CA LYS A 268 -18.10 0.61 2.72
C LYS A 268 -18.42 -0.72 3.40
N ARG A 269 -19.51 -1.38 2.98
CA ARG A 269 -19.94 -2.68 3.53
C ARG A 269 -18.87 -3.75 3.32
N THR A 270 -18.26 -3.81 2.14
CA THR A 270 -17.21 -4.80 1.85
C THR A 270 -15.98 -4.57 2.73
N PHE A 271 -15.57 -3.31 2.90
CA PHE A 271 -14.44 -2.95 3.74
C PHE A 271 -14.71 -3.24 5.23
N ALA A 272 -15.88 -2.84 5.73
CA ALA A 272 -16.32 -3.12 7.10
C ALA A 272 -16.39 -4.63 7.39
N ASN A 273 -16.97 -5.42 6.47
CA ASN A 273 -17.04 -6.88 6.63
C ASN A 273 -15.66 -7.55 6.63
N ARG A 274 -14.68 -6.99 5.90
CA ARG A 274 -13.35 -7.57 5.76
C ARG A 274 -12.41 -7.19 6.90
N TYR A 275 -12.53 -5.97 7.42
CA TYR A 275 -11.55 -5.39 8.35
C TYR A 275 -12.18 -4.87 9.66
N GLY A 276 -13.46 -5.14 9.91
CA GLY A 276 -14.15 -4.72 11.15
C GLY A 276 -14.30 -3.20 11.31
N ALA A 277 -14.27 -2.46 10.19
CA ALA A 277 -14.27 -1.00 10.23
C ALA A 277 -15.59 -0.42 10.76
N THR A 278 -15.50 0.67 11.52
CA THR A 278 -16.66 1.38 12.10
C THR A 278 -16.87 2.74 11.45
N GLU A 279 -18.10 3.22 11.39
CA GLU A 279 -18.37 4.59 10.89
C GLU A 279 -17.86 5.64 11.89
N ALA A 280 -17.28 6.71 11.35
CA ALA A 280 -16.82 7.87 12.08
C ALA A 280 -17.20 9.16 11.35
N GLN A 281 -17.10 10.29 12.04
CA GLN A 281 -17.41 11.62 11.52
C GLN A 281 -16.19 12.54 11.62
N LEU A 282 -16.16 13.54 10.75
CA LEU A 282 -15.25 14.66 10.92
C LEU A 282 -15.74 15.54 12.07
N SER A 283 -14.80 16.04 12.87
CA SER A 283 -15.05 16.98 13.96
C SER A 283 -14.94 18.43 13.48
N ASP A 284 -15.49 19.37 14.25
CA ASP A 284 -15.30 20.80 13.97
C ASP A 284 -13.82 21.20 14.01
N ASP A 285 -13.01 20.54 14.83
CA ASP A 285 -11.56 20.74 14.89
C ASP A 285 -10.86 20.28 13.60
N ASP A 286 -11.36 19.21 12.96
CA ASP A 286 -10.83 18.75 11.66
C ASP A 286 -11.03 19.83 10.59
N PHE A 287 -12.21 20.46 10.58
CA PHE A 287 -12.53 21.54 9.65
C PHE A 287 -11.78 22.83 9.98
N ALA A 288 -11.56 23.15 11.26
CA ALA A 288 -10.83 24.33 11.68
C ALA A 288 -9.32 24.24 11.36
N ALA A 289 -8.77 23.02 11.32
CA ALA A 289 -7.37 22.76 10.98
C ALA A 289 -7.10 22.68 9.47
N SER A 290 -8.14 22.63 8.63
CA SER A 290 -8.09 22.49 7.17
C SER A 290 -8.13 23.83 6.43
#